data_AF-A0A433PK47-F1
#
_entry.id   AF-A0A433PK47-F1
#
_cell.length_a   1.000
_cell.length_b   1.000
_cell.length_c   1.000
_cell.angle_alpha   90.00
_cell.angle_beta   90.00
_cell.angle_gamma   90.00
#
_symmetry.space_group_name_H-M   'P 1'
#
loop_
_entity.id
_entity.type
_entity.pdbx_description
1 polymer ?
#
loop_
_entity_poly.entity_id
_entity_poly.type
_entity_poly.pdbx_seq_one_letter_code
_entity_poly.pdbx_strand_id
1 'polypeptide(L)'
;MQMGGSGPIPGKPLVPPPMSPTGVSPVGFGVPPLNVHSQIAPAPVVQVDFATKEEAEEAFMNLLKSSEEREEKAKKMKEDYLAMLQSQSEINSSIRWRKAIDILSSHPAFQAVPDERQREGWFEDYVQDLRRREKDELRDLRKQSMDRFSNHLRSIPEITVTTTWRDAQRIYTSQPGFSVDSYRGMDATDFLAVFEEYASSLNDKYYEARDKWLIDRRRQERKNRDGFKALLEEIRSRGAINAKTKWMEVYPLMKDDERYKNILGQPGSTPLELFWDVIEELDDRFYQQKKVVYEVLKDTGFEVTTDTSYASFQAHVTSDERVAVVEPENLKLSFDYLQAKAAHKLKEERRRQEKRLRRKMDAFKSVLKRVEPAIVLESTWEEVRQYVLRLILIWGYFVAPFVLLCPLSVIWSAR
;
A
#
# COMPACT_ATOMS: atom_id res chain seq x y z
N MET A 1 -14.69 -30.71 20.38
CA MET A 1 -14.65 -29.90 21.61
C MET A 1 -13.98 -28.57 21.29
N GLN A 2 -14.75 -27.48 21.45
CA GLN A 2 -14.40 -26.04 21.59
C GLN A 2 -13.21 -25.52 20.76
N MET A 3 -13.35 -24.78 19.65
CA MET A 3 -14.02 -23.49 19.40
C MET A 3 -13.74 -22.41 20.46
N GLY A 4 -12.94 -21.42 20.06
CA GLY A 4 -12.65 -20.20 20.82
C GLY A 4 -11.83 -19.21 19.99
N GLY A 5 -12.49 -18.51 19.08
CA GLY A 5 -11.91 -17.36 18.37
C GLY A 5 -11.95 -16.10 19.24
N SER A 6 -10.99 -15.21 19.02
CA SER A 6 -11.14 -13.78 19.35
C SER A 6 -10.26 -12.98 18.38
N GLY A 7 -10.93 -12.15 17.57
CA GLY A 7 -10.29 -11.18 16.70
C GLY A 7 -9.88 -9.91 17.46
N PRO A 8 -9.02 -9.07 16.88
CA PRO A 8 -8.65 -7.79 17.46
C PRO A 8 -9.74 -6.72 17.19
N ILE A 9 -10.18 -6.07 18.26
CA ILE A 9 -11.07 -4.90 18.24
C ILE A 9 -10.23 -3.66 17.88
N PRO A 10 -10.72 -2.73 17.03
CA PRO A 10 -10.02 -1.47 16.76
C PRO A 10 -10.19 -0.50 17.94
N GLY A 11 -9.07 -0.10 18.54
CA GLY A 11 -9.00 0.93 19.57
C GLY A 11 -9.29 2.33 19.02
N LYS A 12 -10.25 3.01 19.65
CA LYS A 12 -10.65 4.41 19.44
C LYS A 12 -9.50 5.42 19.69
N PRO A 13 -9.58 6.64 19.12
CA PRO A 13 -8.59 7.69 19.32
C PRO A 13 -8.64 8.29 20.74
N LEU A 14 -7.45 8.57 21.30
CA LEU A 14 -7.25 9.25 22.58
C LEU A 14 -7.62 10.74 22.45
N VAL A 15 -8.55 11.21 23.28
CA VAL A 15 -8.84 12.63 23.53
C VAL A 15 -8.31 12.98 24.93
N PRO A 16 -7.62 14.12 25.13
CA PRO A 16 -7.11 14.52 26.45
C PRO A 16 -8.23 15.03 27.39
N PRO A 17 -8.03 14.94 28.72
CA PRO A 17 -9.06 15.26 29.72
C PRO A 17 -9.26 16.77 29.97
N PRO A 18 -10.42 17.19 30.52
CA PRO A 18 -10.69 18.58 30.88
C PRO A 18 -10.04 18.94 32.23
N MET A 19 -9.32 20.05 32.28
CA MET A 19 -8.82 20.62 33.55
C MET A 19 -9.84 21.58 34.15
N SER A 20 -10.31 21.26 35.34
CA SER A 20 -11.04 22.17 36.23
C SER A 20 -10.08 23.12 36.97
N PRO A 21 -10.47 24.38 37.23
CA PRO A 21 -9.59 25.39 37.80
C PRO A 21 -9.53 25.30 39.33
N THR A 22 -8.34 25.13 39.88
CA THR A 22 -8.06 25.33 41.31
C THR A 22 -7.70 26.79 41.59
N GLY A 23 -8.50 27.42 42.44
CA GLY A 23 -8.22 28.73 43.01
C GLY A 23 -7.20 28.67 44.14
N VAL A 24 -6.33 29.67 44.20
CA VAL A 24 -5.66 30.13 45.42
C VAL A 24 -5.58 31.66 45.35
N SER A 25 -6.03 32.30 46.43
CA SER A 25 -6.25 33.73 46.64
C SER A 25 -5.00 34.60 46.54
N PRO A 26 -5.11 35.88 46.14
CA PRO A 26 -4.12 36.89 46.42
C PRO A 26 -4.43 37.66 47.71
N VAL A 27 -3.35 38.00 48.43
CA VAL A 27 -3.30 38.79 49.66
C VAL A 27 -3.70 40.24 49.39
N GLY A 28 -4.55 40.79 50.26
CA GLY A 28 -5.08 42.13 50.16
C GLY A 28 -4.09 43.22 50.53
N PHE A 29 -4.02 44.25 49.68
CA PHE A 29 -3.68 45.61 50.08
C PHE A 29 -4.95 46.45 50.02
N GLY A 30 -5.41 46.88 51.20
CA GLY A 30 -6.56 47.75 51.35
C GLY A 30 -6.26 49.15 50.84
N VAL A 31 -7.04 49.58 49.86
CA VAL A 31 -7.25 50.99 49.52
C VAL A 31 -8.72 51.29 49.89
N PRO A 32 -9.01 52.36 50.64
CA PRO A 32 -10.34 52.62 51.20
C PRO A 32 -11.39 52.82 50.09
N PRO A 33 -12.68 52.55 50.36
CA PRO A 33 -13.72 52.85 49.40
C PRO A 33 -13.84 54.37 49.27
N LEU A 34 -13.32 54.91 48.18
CA LEU A 34 -13.68 56.25 47.73
C LEU A 34 -15.15 56.18 47.32
N ASN A 35 -15.97 56.79 48.17
CA ASN A 35 -17.34 57.16 47.93
C ASN A 35 -17.43 57.94 46.61
N VAL A 36 -17.82 57.28 45.52
CA VAL A 36 -18.20 57.94 44.27
C VAL A 36 -19.73 57.97 44.18
N HIS A 37 -20.35 58.63 45.16
CA HIS A 37 -21.44 59.55 44.84
C HIS A 37 -20.82 60.92 44.54
N SER A 38 -19.87 61.00 43.61
CA SER A 38 -19.67 62.24 42.90
C SER A 38 -20.70 62.23 41.78
N GLN A 39 -21.68 63.11 41.94
CA GLN A 39 -22.56 63.53 40.88
C GLN A 39 -21.65 64.04 39.74
N ILE A 40 -21.35 63.19 38.77
CA ILE A 40 -21.05 63.67 37.43
C ILE A 40 -22.40 64.21 36.99
N ALA A 41 -22.60 65.51 37.18
CA ALA A 41 -23.68 66.21 36.53
C ALA A 41 -23.62 65.77 35.05
N PRO A 42 -24.67 65.17 34.49
CA PRO A 42 -24.69 64.90 33.07
C PRO A 42 -24.36 66.22 32.40
N ALA A 43 -23.37 66.23 31.50
CA ALA A 43 -23.12 67.39 30.66
C ALA A 43 -24.48 67.85 30.15
N PRO A 44 -24.83 69.15 30.26
CA PRO A 44 -26.16 69.62 29.90
C PRO A 44 -26.41 69.15 28.48
N VAL A 45 -27.34 68.20 28.33
CA VAL A 45 -27.86 67.83 27.03
C VAL A 45 -28.65 69.05 26.63
N VAL A 46 -27.99 69.98 25.95
CA VAL A 46 -28.64 71.09 25.29
C VAL A 46 -29.51 70.43 24.24
N GLN A 47 -30.79 70.26 24.55
CA GLN A 47 -31.80 70.00 23.54
C GLN A 47 -31.83 71.23 22.67
N VAL A 48 -31.17 71.14 21.53
CA VAL A 48 -31.29 72.12 20.47
C VAL A 48 -32.60 71.78 19.77
N ASP A 49 -33.63 72.57 20.01
CA ASP A 49 -34.92 72.43 19.32
C ASP A 49 -34.74 72.86 17.86
N PHE A 50 -34.60 71.89 16.96
CA PHE A 50 -34.52 72.14 15.52
C PHE A 50 -35.95 72.27 14.96
N ALA A 51 -36.26 73.40 14.34
CA ALA A 51 -37.62 73.72 13.90
C ALA A 51 -38.04 72.93 12.65
N THR A 52 -37.07 72.39 11.90
CA THR A 52 -37.31 71.50 10.75
C THR A 52 -36.30 70.36 10.69
N LYS A 53 -36.67 69.25 10.04
CA LYS A 53 -35.79 68.07 9.82
C LYS A 53 -34.49 68.45 9.10
N GLU A 54 -34.55 69.43 8.21
CA GLU A 54 -33.40 69.92 7.43
C GLU A 54 -32.37 70.66 8.31
N GLU A 55 -32.80 71.46 9.28
CA GLU A 55 -31.90 72.15 10.23
C GLU A 55 -31.20 71.18 11.19
N ALA A 56 -31.88 70.10 11.60
CA ALA A 56 -31.29 69.05 12.42
C ALA A 56 -30.24 68.23 11.64
N GLU A 57 -30.53 67.91 10.38
CA GLU A 57 -29.59 67.23 9.48
C GLU A 57 -28.36 68.11 9.20
N GLU A 58 -28.53 69.42 8.98
CA GLU A 58 -27.43 70.36 8.77
C GLU A 58 -26.55 70.53 10.02
N ALA A 59 -27.14 70.65 11.20
CA ALA A 59 -26.39 70.74 12.46
C ALA A 59 -25.62 69.46 12.78
N PHE A 60 -26.19 68.29 12.48
CA PHE A 60 -25.51 67.00 12.60
C PHE A 60 -24.35 66.86 11.60
N MET A 61 -24.56 67.26 10.35
CA MET A 61 -23.49 67.26 9.33
C MET A 61 -22.36 68.25 9.66
N ASN A 62 -22.68 69.41 10.23
CA ASN A 62 -21.68 70.37 10.71
C ASN A 62 -20.93 69.87 11.96
N LEU A 63 -21.61 69.14 12.86
CA LEU A 63 -20.96 68.50 14.00
C LEU A 63 -20.02 67.37 13.55
N LEU A 64 -20.44 66.55 12.58
CA LEU A 64 -19.59 65.54 11.95
C LEU A 64 -18.37 66.18 11.30
N LYS A 65 -18.58 67.19 10.46
CA LYS A 65 -17.48 67.92 9.79
C LYS A 65 -16.54 68.59 10.79
N SER A 66 -17.06 69.21 11.86
CA SER A 66 -16.24 69.79 12.92
C SER A 66 -15.49 68.73 13.72
N SER A 67 -16.09 67.55 13.92
CA SER A 67 -15.42 66.40 14.53
C SER A 67 -14.30 65.86 13.63
N GLU A 68 -14.56 65.70 12.34
CA GLU A 68 -13.58 65.27 11.32
C GLU A 68 -12.41 66.25 11.24
N GLU A 69 -12.67 67.56 11.18
CA GLU A 69 -11.61 68.59 11.16
C GLU A 69 -10.77 68.59 12.45
N ARG A 70 -11.38 68.27 13.61
CA ARG A 70 -10.65 68.12 14.88
C ARG A 70 -9.81 66.86 14.89
N GLU A 71 -10.31 65.76 14.36
CA GLU A 71 -9.57 64.51 14.20
C GLU A 71 -8.40 64.66 13.23
N GLU A 72 -8.58 65.33 12.10
CA GLU A 72 -7.52 65.62 11.14
C GLU A 72 -6.43 66.51 11.74
N LYS A 73 -6.80 67.56 12.48
CA LYS A 73 -5.84 68.39 13.23
C LYS A 73 -5.10 67.56 14.28
N ALA A 74 -5.79 66.68 15.01
CA ALA A 74 -5.16 65.80 15.98
C ALA A 74 -4.20 64.79 15.34
N LYS A 75 -4.55 64.23 14.18
CA LYS A 75 -3.67 63.37 13.38
C LYS A 75 -2.43 64.14 12.92
N LYS A 76 -2.60 65.32 12.34
CA LYS A 76 -1.49 66.17 11.90
C LYS A 76 -0.58 66.58 13.06
N MET A 77 -1.14 66.95 14.21
CA MET A 77 -0.36 67.25 15.42
C MET A 77 0.45 66.04 15.89
N LYS A 78 -0.12 64.82 15.82
CA LYS A 78 0.60 63.57 16.14
C LYS A 78 1.70 63.29 15.13
N GLU A 79 1.45 63.48 13.84
CA GLU A 79 2.44 63.31 12.76
C GLU A 79 3.60 64.30 12.90
N ASP A 80 3.31 65.58 13.12
CA ASP A 80 4.33 66.63 13.34
C ASP A 80 5.16 66.34 14.61
N TYR A 81 4.52 65.83 15.68
CA TYR A 81 5.19 65.40 16.91
C TYR A 81 6.12 64.21 16.66
N LEU A 82 5.68 63.18 15.93
CA LEU A 82 6.50 62.02 15.58
C LEU A 82 7.63 62.38 14.62
N ALA A 83 7.40 63.25 13.63
CA ALA A 83 8.41 63.74 12.71
C ALA A 83 9.51 64.51 13.44
N MET A 84 9.14 65.32 14.44
CA MET A 84 10.09 65.95 15.36
C MET A 84 10.91 64.87 16.08
N LEU A 85 10.28 63.87 16.70
CA LEU A 85 11.00 62.80 17.41
C LEU A 85 11.98 62.03 16.50
N GLN A 86 11.64 61.85 15.22
CA GLN A 86 12.52 61.20 14.23
C GLN A 86 13.70 62.09 13.81
N SER A 87 13.48 63.41 13.73
CA SER A 87 14.52 64.36 13.31
C SER A 87 15.63 64.58 14.37
N GLN A 88 15.34 64.29 15.63
CA GLN A 88 16.25 64.50 16.75
C GLN A 88 17.17 63.30 16.98
N SER A 89 18.44 63.41 16.57
CA SER A 89 19.45 62.34 16.72
C SER A 89 19.79 61.97 18.16
N GLU A 90 19.40 62.79 19.13
CA GLU A 90 19.63 62.53 20.56
C GLU A 90 18.58 61.58 21.18
N ILE A 91 17.47 61.32 20.47
CA ILE A 91 16.42 60.41 20.91
C ILE A 91 16.78 59.00 20.48
N ASN A 92 17.33 58.24 21.43
CA ASN A 92 17.61 56.81 21.27
C ASN A 92 16.61 55.94 22.04
N SER A 93 16.65 54.63 21.78
CA SER A 93 15.76 53.66 22.41
C SER A 93 15.88 53.57 23.94
N SER A 94 16.92 54.14 24.55
CA SER A 94 17.17 54.10 26.00
C SER A 94 16.87 55.41 26.75
N ILE A 95 16.51 56.48 26.04
CA ILE A 95 16.30 57.80 26.64
C ILE A 95 15.06 57.82 27.56
N ARG A 96 15.20 58.44 28.73
CA ARG A 96 14.11 58.58 29.70
C ARG A 96 13.30 59.83 29.41
N TRP A 97 11.99 59.78 29.67
CA TRP A 97 11.04 60.87 29.45
C TRP A 97 11.53 62.23 29.98
N ARG A 98 12.03 62.29 31.22
CA ARG A 98 12.56 63.54 31.81
C ARG A 98 13.67 64.19 30.97
N LYS A 99 14.61 63.39 30.46
CA LYS A 99 15.70 63.89 29.62
C LYS A 99 15.20 64.28 28.23
N ALA A 100 14.20 63.58 27.72
CA ALA A 100 13.57 63.92 26.46
C ALA A 100 12.83 65.27 26.54
N ILE A 101 12.17 65.58 27.67
CA ILE A 101 11.54 66.89 27.88
C ILE A 101 12.57 68.02 27.81
N ASP A 102 13.72 67.87 28.47
CA ASP A 102 14.76 68.90 28.46
C ASP A 102 15.21 69.25 27.03
N ILE A 103 15.33 68.23 26.16
CA ILE A 103 15.74 68.36 24.76
C ILE A 103 14.60 68.92 23.89
N LEU A 104 13.36 68.48 24.13
CA LEU A 104 12.20 68.77 23.28
C LEU A 104 11.44 70.05 23.67
N SER A 105 11.68 70.58 24.87
CA SER A 105 10.95 71.72 25.45
C SER A 105 10.93 72.99 24.58
N SER A 106 11.98 73.19 23.78
CA SER A 106 12.15 74.34 22.88
C SER A 106 11.47 74.18 21.52
N HIS A 107 10.99 72.98 21.18
CA HIS A 107 10.51 72.68 19.83
C HIS A 107 9.01 73.02 19.67
N PRO A 108 8.61 73.71 18.58
CA PRO A 108 7.22 74.14 18.37
C PRO A 108 6.22 72.98 18.31
N ALA A 109 6.62 71.84 17.72
CA ALA A 109 5.77 70.64 17.67
C ALA A 109 5.55 69.97 19.04
N PHE A 110 6.47 70.14 19.99
CA PHE A 110 6.30 69.67 21.37
C PHE A 110 5.34 70.58 22.15
N GLN A 111 5.39 71.89 21.91
CA GLN A 111 4.50 72.87 22.54
C GLN A 111 3.08 72.87 21.95
N ALA A 112 2.93 72.41 20.70
CA ALA A 112 1.63 72.30 20.03
C ALA A 112 0.67 71.30 20.69
N VAL A 113 1.18 70.32 21.46
CA VAL A 113 0.37 69.34 22.21
C VAL A 113 0.18 69.86 23.64
N PRO A 114 -1.01 70.30 24.05
CA PRO A 114 -1.19 70.93 25.36
C PRO A 114 -1.08 69.93 26.52
N ASP A 115 -1.59 68.70 26.33
CA ASP A 115 -1.65 67.68 27.36
C ASP A 115 -0.29 66.96 27.54
N GLU A 116 0.25 67.00 28.77
CA GLU A 116 1.51 66.35 29.12
C GLU A 116 1.39 64.82 29.08
N ARG A 117 0.24 64.26 29.48
CA ARG A 117 0.01 62.80 29.45
C ARG A 117 -0.02 62.26 28.02
N GLN A 118 -0.61 63.02 27.10
CA GLN A 118 -0.63 62.70 25.68
C GLN A 118 0.78 62.74 25.07
N ARG A 119 1.60 63.72 25.45
CA ARG A 119 3.00 63.82 25.00
C ARG A 119 3.85 62.66 25.50
N GLU A 120 3.72 62.31 26.79
CA GLU A 120 4.41 61.16 27.38
C GLU A 120 3.99 59.85 26.70
N GLY A 121 2.68 59.65 26.49
CA GLY A 121 2.15 58.47 25.80
C GLY A 121 2.67 58.32 24.37
N TRP A 122 2.63 59.39 23.56
CA TRP A 122 3.16 59.35 22.19
C TRP A 122 4.68 59.15 22.13
N PHE A 123 5.41 59.71 23.09
CA PHE A 123 6.85 59.50 23.21
C PHE A 123 7.16 58.05 23.61
N GLU A 124 6.44 57.49 24.58
CA GLU A 124 6.64 56.11 25.03
C GLU A 124 6.32 55.12 23.91
N ASP A 125 5.22 55.34 23.17
CA ASP A 125 4.88 54.58 21.96
C ASP A 125 6.03 54.63 20.93
N TYR A 126 6.55 55.83 20.64
CA TYR A 126 7.66 56.01 19.71
C TYR A 126 8.94 55.29 20.16
N VAL A 127 9.30 55.38 21.44
CA VAL A 127 10.48 54.70 22.00
C VAL A 127 10.29 53.18 21.98
N GLN A 128 9.09 52.69 22.25
CA GLN A 128 8.77 51.26 22.12
C GLN A 128 8.88 50.78 20.67
N ASP A 129 8.37 51.55 19.71
CA ASP A 129 8.49 51.25 18.28
C ASP A 129 9.95 51.31 17.82
N LEU A 130 10.75 52.25 18.34
CA LEU A 130 12.19 52.32 18.06
C LEU A 130 12.94 51.08 18.59
N ARG A 131 12.66 50.67 19.83
CA ARG A 131 13.19 49.41 20.40
C ARG A 131 12.78 48.20 19.59
N ARG A 132 11.53 48.16 19.12
CA ARG A 132 11.02 47.07 18.28
C ARG A 132 11.76 47.03 16.95
N ARG A 133 11.91 48.18 16.28
CA ARG A 133 12.64 48.31 15.01
C ARG A 133 14.10 47.88 15.13
N GLU A 134 14.83 48.38 16.13
CA GLU A 134 16.23 47.98 16.37
C GLU A 134 16.36 46.47 16.61
N LYS A 135 15.44 45.88 17.38
CA LYS A 135 15.40 44.44 17.63
C LYS A 135 15.12 43.64 16.35
N ASP A 136 14.20 44.11 15.52
CA ASP A 136 13.84 43.45 14.26
C ASP A 136 14.96 43.59 13.22
N GLU A 137 15.64 44.75 13.13
CA GLU A 137 16.84 44.94 12.31
C GLU A 137 17.97 43.99 12.71
N LEU A 138 18.21 43.80 14.01
CA LEU A 138 19.18 42.83 14.51
C LEU A 138 18.80 41.38 14.15
N ARG A 139 17.51 41.04 14.19
CA ARG A 139 17.01 39.72 13.77
C ARG A 139 17.19 39.51 12.28
N ASP A 140 16.86 40.51 11.46
CA ASP A 140 17.02 40.44 10.01
C ASP A 140 18.49 40.37 9.61
N LEU A 141 19.37 41.10 10.29
CA LEU A 141 20.81 41.01 10.10
C LEU A 141 21.33 39.60 10.42
N ARG A 142 20.92 39.02 11.58
CA ARG A 142 21.27 37.64 11.95
C ARG A 142 20.79 36.65 10.89
N LYS A 143 19.54 36.77 10.43
CA LYS A 143 18.95 35.92 9.39
C LYS A 143 19.73 36.01 8.07
N GLN A 144 20.01 37.23 7.60
CA GLN A 144 20.80 37.43 6.38
C GLN A 144 22.22 36.85 6.50
N SER A 145 22.86 37.00 7.67
CA SER A 145 24.16 36.38 7.93
C SER A 145 24.09 34.85 7.90
N MET A 146 23.04 34.25 8.50
CA MET A 146 22.81 32.80 8.46
C MET A 146 22.59 32.30 7.02
N ASP A 147 21.78 33.00 6.23
CA ASP A 147 21.54 32.67 4.81
C ASP A 147 22.82 32.75 3.99
N ARG A 148 23.66 33.78 4.20
CA ARG A 148 24.98 33.89 3.56
C ARG A 148 25.88 32.72 3.94
N PHE A 149 25.91 32.32 5.22
CA PHE A 149 26.71 31.19 5.66
C PHE A 149 26.20 29.87 5.07
N SER A 150 24.88 29.67 5.00
CA SER A 150 24.25 28.50 4.33
C SER A 150 24.66 28.42 2.87
N ASN A 151 24.66 29.54 2.14
CA ASN A 151 25.11 29.61 0.76
C ASN A 151 26.61 29.34 0.61
N HIS A 152 27.42 29.79 1.57
CA HIS A 152 28.85 29.49 1.61
C HIS A 152 29.09 27.98 1.79
N LEU A 153 28.39 27.32 2.73
CA LEU A 153 28.49 25.87 2.91
C LEU A 153 28.07 25.10 1.66
N ARG A 154 27.04 25.55 0.94
CA ARG A 154 26.60 24.97 -0.35
C ARG A 154 27.63 25.12 -1.46
N SER A 155 28.45 26.17 -1.42
CA SER A 155 29.51 26.40 -2.42
C SER A 155 30.73 25.49 -2.25
N ILE A 156 30.86 24.84 -1.07
CA ILE A 156 32.01 23.99 -0.74
C ILE A 156 31.65 22.52 -1.04
N PRO A 157 32.21 21.91 -2.09
CA PRO A 157 31.92 20.51 -2.45
C PRO A 157 32.55 19.49 -1.51
N GLU A 158 33.49 19.90 -0.67
CA GLU A 158 34.20 19.04 0.30
C GLU A 158 33.32 18.62 1.49
N ILE A 159 32.20 19.34 1.72
CA ILE A 159 31.24 19.00 2.76
C ILE A 159 30.26 17.97 2.20
N THR A 160 30.35 16.75 2.73
CA THR A 160 29.56 15.59 2.30
C THR A 160 28.68 15.10 3.46
N VAL A 161 27.82 14.11 3.18
CA VAL A 161 26.93 13.44 4.15
C VAL A 161 27.67 12.93 5.39
N THR A 162 28.94 12.53 5.27
CA THR A 162 29.73 11.98 6.37
C THR A 162 30.55 13.03 7.13
N THR A 163 30.52 14.30 6.71
CA THR A 163 31.34 15.35 7.29
C THR A 163 30.84 15.71 8.68
N THR A 164 31.72 15.65 9.69
CA THR A 164 31.39 16.05 11.06
C THR A 164 31.48 17.57 11.22
N TRP A 165 30.87 18.12 12.28
CA TRP A 165 30.96 19.56 12.58
C TRP A 165 32.42 20.04 12.68
N ARG A 166 33.28 19.31 13.41
CA ARG A 166 34.70 19.68 13.58
C ARG A 166 35.44 19.73 12.24
N ASP A 167 35.15 18.79 11.34
CA ASP A 167 35.76 18.77 10.01
C ASP A 167 35.21 19.91 9.15
N ALA A 168 33.91 20.17 9.18
CA ALA A 168 33.28 21.29 8.50
C ALA A 168 33.89 22.63 8.94
N GLN A 169 34.13 22.82 10.23
CA GLN A 169 34.81 24.01 10.78
C GLN A 169 36.20 24.20 10.20
N ARG A 170 37.01 23.14 10.15
CA ARG A 170 38.33 23.19 9.53
C ARG A 170 38.25 23.55 8.05
N ILE A 171 37.30 22.96 7.34
CA ILE A 171 37.10 23.15 5.90
C ILE A 171 36.71 24.60 5.59
N TYR A 172 35.61 25.12 6.15
CA TYR A 172 35.17 26.49 5.81
C TYR A 172 36.14 27.56 6.32
N THR A 173 36.86 27.32 7.43
CA THR A 173 37.86 28.28 7.94
C THR A 173 39.10 28.31 7.04
N SER A 174 39.41 27.22 6.34
CA SER A 174 40.52 27.16 5.40
C SER A 174 40.23 27.83 4.05
N GLN A 175 38.97 28.21 3.79
CA GLN A 175 38.58 28.84 2.53
C GLN A 175 39.07 30.30 2.46
N PRO A 176 39.66 30.74 1.33
CA PRO A 176 40.14 32.10 1.19
C PRO A 176 38.97 33.09 1.21
N GLY A 177 39.00 34.05 2.14
CA GLY A 177 37.96 35.06 2.29
C GLY A 177 36.92 34.77 3.39
N PHE A 178 37.04 33.66 4.11
CA PHE A 178 36.26 33.45 5.32
C PHE A 178 36.75 34.38 6.45
N SER A 179 35.87 35.25 6.95
CA SER A 179 36.09 36.02 8.17
C SER A 179 34.82 35.97 9.01
N VAL A 180 34.98 35.76 10.33
CA VAL A 180 33.86 35.76 11.28
C VAL A 180 33.16 37.13 11.28
N ASP A 181 33.90 38.21 11.03
CA ASP A 181 33.38 39.57 10.98
C ASP A 181 32.40 39.82 9.82
N SER A 182 32.43 38.96 8.80
CA SER A 182 31.49 39.01 7.67
C SER A 182 30.08 38.53 8.03
N TYR A 183 29.94 37.84 9.17
CA TYR A 183 28.71 37.22 9.65
C TYR A 183 28.23 37.88 10.96
N ARG A 184 28.13 39.22 10.94
CA ARG A 184 27.70 40.00 12.11
C ARG A 184 26.31 39.55 12.59
N GLY A 185 26.16 39.46 13.91
CA GLY A 185 24.92 39.05 14.56
C GLY A 185 24.74 37.53 14.72
N MET A 186 25.64 36.71 14.16
CA MET A 186 25.66 35.27 14.40
C MET A 186 26.50 34.91 15.63
N ASP A 187 25.97 34.02 16.45
CA ASP A 187 26.70 33.38 17.55
C ASP A 187 27.27 32.01 17.13
N ALA A 188 28.13 31.42 17.96
CA ALA A 188 28.71 30.09 17.67
C ALA A 188 27.65 29.00 17.52
N THR A 189 26.51 29.14 18.19
CA THR A 189 25.37 28.22 18.08
C THR A 189 24.64 28.37 16.75
N ASP A 190 24.58 29.56 16.15
CA ASP A 190 24.01 29.81 14.84
C ASP A 190 24.81 29.14 13.74
N PHE A 191 26.14 29.21 13.81
CA PHE A 191 26.99 28.52 12.86
C PHE A 191 26.75 27.00 12.88
N LEU A 192 26.57 26.44 14.08
CA LEU A 192 26.23 25.03 14.24
C LEU A 192 24.83 24.72 13.70
N ALA A 193 23.82 25.55 14.01
CA ALA A 193 22.44 25.37 13.56
C ALA A 193 22.34 25.40 12.02
N VAL A 194 23.00 26.36 11.37
CA VAL A 194 23.02 26.44 9.89
C VAL A 194 23.73 25.23 9.28
N PHE A 195 24.80 24.74 9.92
CA PHE A 195 25.46 23.52 9.46
C PHE A 195 24.59 22.28 9.65
N GLU A 196 23.89 22.14 10.78
CA GLU A 196 22.97 21.03 11.04
C GLU A 196 21.85 21.00 10.00
N GLU A 197 21.25 22.15 9.70
CA GLU A 197 20.25 22.28 8.64
C GLU A 197 20.82 21.89 7.27
N TYR A 198 22.04 22.37 6.94
CA TYR A 198 22.69 22.01 5.69
C TYR A 198 23.02 20.51 5.60
N ALA A 199 23.60 19.93 6.65
CA ALA A 199 23.91 18.50 6.74
C ALA A 199 22.66 17.63 6.66
N SER A 200 21.57 18.05 7.32
CA SER A 200 20.26 17.40 7.18
C SER A 200 19.76 17.48 5.74
N SER A 201 19.85 18.63 5.08
CA SER A 201 19.45 18.78 3.67
C SER A 201 20.28 17.91 2.71
N LEU A 202 21.57 17.68 3.02
CA LEU A 202 22.43 16.77 2.26
C LEU A 202 22.01 15.31 2.46
N ASN A 203 21.71 14.93 3.71
CA ASN A 203 21.22 13.60 4.05
C ASN A 203 19.89 13.30 3.36
N ASP A 204 18.95 14.23 3.41
CA ASP A 204 17.65 14.08 2.77
C ASP A 204 17.80 13.86 1.27
N LYS A 205 18.58 14.69 0.57
CA LYS A 205 18.87 14.50 -0.86
C LYS A 205 19.52 13.16 -1.16
N TYR A 206 20.45 12.70 -0.31
CA TYR A 206 21.11 11.40 -0.47
C TYR A 206 20.11 10.24 -0.32
N TYR A 207 19.29 10.26 0.72
CA TYR A 207 18.29 9.23 0.97
C TYR A 207 17.17 9.26 -0.09
N GLU A 208 16.70 10.43 -0.51
CA GLU A 208 15.75 10.58 -1.60
C GLU A 208 16.28 9.99 -2.91
N ALA A 209 17.54 10.28 -3.27
CA ALA A 209 18.16 9.73 -4.47
C ALA A 209 18.29 8.19 -4.38
N ARG A 210 18.73 7.67 -3.23
CA ARG A 210 18.84 6.24 -2.97
C ARG A 210 17.47 5.55 -3.05
N ASP A 211 16.46 6.11 -2.41
CA ASP A 211 15.13 5.54 -2.34
C ASP A 211 14.44 5.59 -3.69
N LYS A 212 14.61 6.68 -4.45
CA LYS A 212 14.19 6.78 -5.85
C LYS A 212 14.84 5.71 -6.70
N TRP A 213 16.15 5.52 -6.59
CA TRP A 213 16.87 4.45 -7.30
C TRP A 213 16.33 3.06 -6.94
N LEU A 214 16.07 2.78 -5.65
CA LEU A 214 15.49 1.51 -5.20
C LEU A 214 14.06 1.29 -5.73
N ILE A 215 13.24 2.34 -5.77
CA ILE A 215 11.88 2.30 -6.33
C ILE A 215 11.93 2.03 -7.84
N ASP A 216 12.80 2.73 -8.56
CA ASP A 216 12.97 2.59 -10.01
C ASP A 216 13.50 1.18 -10.35
N ARG A 217 14.47 0.67 -9.59
CA ARG A 217 14.96 -0.71 -9.73
C ARG A 217 13.83 -1.73 -9.54
N ARG A 218 13.06 -1.62 -8.45
CA ARG A 218 11.90 -2.51 -8.18
C ARG A 218 10.80 -2.37 -9.24
N ARG A 219 10.63 -1.19 -9.83
CA ARG A 219 9.69 -0.97 -10.93
C ARG A 219 10.18 -1.66 -12.20
N GLN A 220 11.47 -1.57 -12.51
CA GLN A 220 12.06 -2.26 -13.65
C GLN A 220 12.00 -3.78 -13.48
N GLU A 221 12.32 -4.30 -12.30
CA GLU A 221 12.18 -5.73 -11.97
C GLU A 221 10.73 -6.23 -12.18
N ARG A 222 9.72 -5.44 -11.80
CA ARG A 222 8.31 -5.77 -12.08
C ARG A 222 8.01 -5.77 -13.57
N LYS A 223 8.43 -4.76 -14.32
CA LYS A 223 8.25 -4.72 -15.78
C LYS A 223 8.92 -5.90 -16.47
N ASN A 224 10.09 -6.33 -16.00
CA ASN A 224 10.77 -7.50 -16.55
C ASN A 224 9.99 -8.79 -16.26
N ARG A 225 9.43 -8.94 -15.06
CA ARG A 225 8.52 -10.05 -14.73
C ARG A 225 7.26 -10.05 -15.59
N ASP A 226 6.60 -8.91 -15.74
CA ASP A 226 5.39 -8.78 -16.56
C ASP A 226 5.71 -9.03 -18.05
N GLY A 227 6.87 -8.57 -18.52
CA GLY A 227 7.36 -8.86 -19.87
C GLY A 227 7.58 -10.35 -20.11
N PHE A 228 8.17 -11.07 -19.14
CA PHE A 228 8.33 -12.52 -19.24
C PHE A 228 7.00 -13.28 -19.18
N LYS A 229 6.05 -12.84 -18.34
CA LYS A 229 4.68 -13.40 -18.34
C LYS A 229 3.99 -13.22 -19.69
N ALA A 230 4.15 -12.05 -20.32
CA ALA A 230 3.63 -11.80 -21.66
C ALA A 230 4.29 -12.71 -22.72
N LEU A 231 5.59 -13.01 -22.58
CA LEU A 231 6.27 -14.00 -23.44
C LEU A 231 5.69 -15.41 -23.24
N LEU A 232 5.47 -15.85 -22.01
CA LEU A 232 4.85 -17.14 -21.75
C LEU A 232 3.43 -17.23 -22.33
N GLU A 233 2.64 -16.16 -22.21
CA GLU A 233 1.31 -16.06 -22.80
C GLU A 233 1.36 -16.12 -24.33
N GLU A 234 2.33 -15.47 -24.95
CA GLU A 234 2.55 -15.54 -26.40
C GLU A 234 2.85 -16.98 -26.85
N ILE A 235 3.74 -17.68 -26.15
CA ILE A 235 4.07 -19.08 -26.43
C ILE A 235 2.85 -19.99 -26.18
N ARG A 236 2.05 -19.70 -25.15
CA ARG A 236 0.77 -20.38 -24.88
C ARG A 236 -0.20 -20.21 -26.04
N SER A 237 -0.39 -18.99 -26.53
CA SER A 237 -1.29 -18.68 -27.65
C SER A 237 -0.89 -19.37 -28.96
N ARG A 238 0.40 -19.69 -29.12
CA ARG A 238 0.92 -20.49 -30.25
C ARG A 238 0.68 -22.00 -30.10
N GLY A 239 0.12 -22.45 -28.97
CA GLY A 239 -0.14 -23.86 -28.68
C GLY A 239 1.09 -24.67 -28.25
N ALA A 240 2.21 -24.01 -27.94
CA ALA A 240 3.45 -24.69 -27.54
C ALA A 240 3.52 -24.99 -26.03
N ILE A 241 2.58 -24.47 -25.22
CA ILE A 241 2.45 -24.76 -23.78
C ILE A 241 1.10 -25.43 -23.53
N ASN A 242 1.12 -26.60 -22.92
CA ASN A 242 -0.06 -27.33 -22.43
C ASN A 242 0.18 -27.80 -20.98
N ALA A 243 -0.85 -28.30 -20.29
CA ALA A 243 -0.78 -28.73 -18.89
C ALA A 243 0.31 -29.80 -18.59
N LYS A 244 0.79 -30.52 -19.62
CA LYS A 244 1.83 -31.56 -19.50
C LYS A 244 3.19 -31.14 -20.04
N THR A 245 3.32 -29.94 -20.61
CA THR A 245 4.59 -29.47 -21.16
C THR A 245 5.64 -29.31 -20.07
N LYS A 246 6.87 -29.66 -20.42
CA LYS A 246 8.01 -29.54 -19.50
C LYS A 246 8.81 -28.29 -19.82
N TRP A 247 9.43 -27.71 -18.80
CA TRP A 247 10.33 -26.55 -18.97
C TRP A 247 11.39 -26.77 -20.07
N MET A 248 11.96 -27.98 -20.16
CA MET A 248 12.98 -28.32 -21.17
C MET A 248 12.47 -28.23 -22.61
N GLU A 249 11.17 -28.39 -22.85
CA GLU A 249 10.55 -28.30 -24.17
C GLU A 249 10.33 -26.82 -24.57
N VAL A 250 10.02 -25.97 -23.57
CA VAL A 250 9.73 -24.54 -23.77
C VAL A 250 11.00 -23.70 -23.77
N TYR A 251 12.01 -24.07 -22.98
CA TYR A 251 13.27 -23.32 -22.82
C TYR A 251 13.99 -22.99 -24.15
N PRO A 252 14.14 -23.93 -25.10
CA PRO A 252 14.76 -23.62 -26.39
C PRO A 252 14.04 -22.53 -27.19
N LEU A 253 12.74 -22.32 -26.96
CA LEU A 253 11.93 -21.33 -27.67
C LEU A 253 12.10 -19.91 -27.09
N MET A 254 12.55 -19.78 -25.85
CA MET A 254 12.64 -18.50 -25.14
C MET A 254 14.06 -18.08 -24.73
N LYS A 255 15.04 -18.99 -24.79
CA LYS A 255 16.41 -18.72 -24.30
C LYS A 255 17.07 -17.47 -24.92
N ASP A 256 16.72 -17.14 -26.16
CA ASP A 256 17.34 -16.05 -26.92
C ASP A 256 16.57 -14.73 -26.78
N ASP A 257 15.33 -14.75 -26.29
CA ASP A 257 14.47 -13.57 -26.14
C ASP A 257 15.00 -12.62 -25.06
N GLU A 258 14.97 -11.31 -25.34
CA GLU A 258 15.41 -10.28 -24.39
C GLU A 258 14.59 -10.31 -23.09
N ARG A 259 13.28 -10.58 -23.17
CA ARG A 259 12.39 -10.65 -22.00
C ARG A 259 12.82 -11.75 -21.03
N TYR A 260 13.29 -12.89 -21.55
CA TYR A 260 13.87 -13.96 -20.73
C TYR A 260 15.21 -13.55 -20.12
N LYS A 261 16.11 -12.95 -20.91
CA LYS A 261 17.42 -12.49 -20.41
C LYS A 261 17.28 -11.42 -19.32
N ASN A 262 16.31 -10.52 -19.47
CA ASN A 262 16.07 -9.39 -18.58
C ASN A 262 15.58 -9.77 -17.18
N ILE A 263 14.96 -10.94 -17.01
CA ILE A 263 14.48 -11.44 -15.70
C ILE A 263 15.56 -12.23 -14.95
N LEU A 264 16.63 -12.68 -15.62
CA LEU A 264 17.68 -13.49 -14.99
C LEU A 264 18.44 -12.71 -13.91
N GLY A 265 18.69 -13.37 -12.78
CA GLY A 265 19.47 -12.81 -11.67
C GLY A 265 18.71 -11.78 -10.81
N GLN A 266 17.41 -11.57 -11.05
CA GLN A 266 16.59 -10.67 -10.24
C GLN A 266 16.01 -11.38 -9.00
N PRO A 267 15.85 -10.68 -7.86
CA PRO A 267 15.15 -11.25 -6.71
C PRO A 267 13.63 -11.37 -6.97
N GLY A 268 13.01 -12.36 -6.34
CA GLY A 268 11.58 -12.65 -6.46
C GLY A 268 11.32 -13.90 -7.30
N SER A 269 10.16 -13.95 -7.96
CA SER A 269 9.74 -15.13 -8.73
C SER A 269 10.71 -15.44 -9.85
N THR A 270 11.23 -16.67 -9.85
CA THR A 270 12.13 -17.14 -10.90
C THR A 270 11.37 -17.39 -12.21
N PRO A 271 12.04 -17.41 -13.37
CA PRO A 271 11.39 -17.76 -14.63
C PRO A 271 10.70 -19.14 -14.60
N LEU A 272 11.26 -20.08 -13.84
CA LEU A 272 10.70 -21.42 -13.67
C LEU A 272 9.42 -21.41 -12.83
N GLU A 273 9.39 -20.63 -11.74
CA GLU A 273 8.18 -20.46 -10.91
C GLU A 273 7.07 -19.80 -11.72
N LEU A 274 7.37 -18.75 -12.49
CA LEU A 274 6.39 -18.11 -13.37
C LEU A 274 5.84 -19.06 -14.44
N PHE A 275 6.64 -20.02 -14.89
CA PHE A 275 6.16 -21.08 -15.78
C PHE A 275 5.28 -22.09 -15.05
N TRP A 276 5.63 -22.48 -13.83
CA TRP A 276 4.78 -23.35 -13.02
C TRP A 276 3.43 -22.71 -12.72
N ASP A 277 3.37 -21.41 -12.44
CA ASP A 277 2.11 -20.67 -12.28
C ASP A 277 1.21 -20.84 -13.54
N VAL A 278 1.79 -20.76 -14.74
CA VAL A 278 1.06 -20.95 -16.01
C VAL A 278 0.62 -22.40 -16.20
N ILE A 279 1.45 -23.38 -15.82
CA ILE A 279 1.12 -24.80 -15.90
C ILE A 279 0.03 -25.16 -14.91
N GLU A 280 0.07 -24.63 -13.69
CA GLU A 280 -0.96 -24.82 -12.67
C GLU A 280 -2.31 -24.25 -13.14
N GLU A 281 -2.32 -23.03 -13.70
CA GLU A 281 -3.53 -22.45 -14.31
C GLU A 281 -4.09 -23.36 -15.42
N LEU A 282 -3.22 -23.93 -16.27
CA LEU A 282 -3.62 -24.84 -17.34
C LEU A 282 -4.16 -26.19 -16.81
N ASP A 283 -3.53 -26.77 -15.80
CA ASP A 283 -3.95 -28.04 -15.21
C ASP A 283 -5.28 -27.89 -14.46
N ASP A 284 -5.47 -26.78 -13.74
CA ASP A 284 -6.73 -26.45 -13.08
C ASP A 284 -7.88 -26.29 -14.09
N ARG A 285 -7.65 -25.55 -15.18
CA ARG A 285 -8.64 -25.44 -16.27
C ARG A 285 -8.94 -26.80 -16.90
N PHE A 286 -7.92 -27.61 -17.15
CA PHE A 286 -8.09 -28.96 -17.68
C PHE A 286 -8.91 -29.83 -16.74
N TYR A 287 -8.65 -29.78 -15.43
CA TYR A 287 -9.39 -30.54 -14.42
C TYR A 287 -10.86 -30.12 -14.36
N GLN A 288 -11.14 -28.81 -14.35
CA GLN A 288 -12.50 -28.27 -14.35
C GLN A 288 -13.27 -28.67 -15.61
N GLN A 289 -12.67 -28.51 -16.80
CA GLN A 289 -13.29 -28.90 -18.07
C GLN A 289 -13.54 -30.41 -18.15
N LYS A 290 -12.56 -31.23 -17.72
CA LYS A 290 -12.71 -32.68 -17.63
C LYS A 290 -13.86 -33.07 -16.70
N LYS A 291 -14.04 -32.38 -15.57
CA LYS A 291 -15.15 -32.61 -14.64
C LYS A 291 -16.50 -32.34 -15.31
N VAL A 292 -16.64 -31.25 -16.05
CA VAL A 292 -17.86 -30.95 -16.82
C VAL A 292 -18.17 -32.08 -17.81
N VAL A 293 -17.17 -32.55 -18.55
CA VAL A 293 -17.34 -33.70 -19.47
C VAL A 293 -17.82 -34.95 -18.72
N TYR A 294 -17.28 -35.24 -17.54
CA TYR A 294 -17.75 -36.36 -16.71
C TYR A 294 -19.20 -36.22 -16.25
N GLU A 295 -19.61 -35.02 -15.85
CA GLU A 295 -20.98 -34.75 -15.42
C GLU A 295 -21.96 -34.94 -16.59
N VAL A 296 -21.64 -34.40 -17.77
CA VAL A 296 -22.45 -34.60 -18.98
C VAL A 296 -22.57 -36.09 -19.33
N LEU A 297 -21.47 -36.84 -19.31
CA LEU A 297 -21.51 -38.28 -19.57
C LEU A 297 -22.34 -39.07 -18.57
N LYS A 298 -22.38 -38.61 -17.31
CA LYS A 298 -23.18 -39.22 -16.26
C LYS A 298 -24.67 -38.92 -16.47
N ASP A 299 -25.00 -37.69 -16.85
CA ASP A 299 -26.38 -37.24 -17.09
C ASP A 299 -26.97 -37.89 -18.36
N THR A 300 -26.17 -38.06 -19.41
CA THR A 300 -26.59 -38.75 -20.65
C THR A 300 -26.56 -40.27 -20.53
N GLY A 301 -25.91 -40.82 -19.50
CA GLY A 301 -25.74 -42.26 -19.30
C GLY A 301 -24.82 -42.92 -20.34
N PHE A 302 -23.98 -42.14 -21.02
CA PHE A 302 -23.09 -42.64 -22.07
C PHE A 302 -21.82 -43.27 -21.49
N GLU A 303 -21.70 -44.61 -21.55
CA GLU A 303 -20.48 -45.32 -21.13
C GLU A 303 -19.52 -45.46 -22.32
N VAL A 304 -18.34 -44.84 -22.21
CA VAL A 304 -17.27 -44.97 -23.20
C VAL A 304 -16.68 -46.37 -23.13
N THR A 305 -16.83 -47.15 -24.20
CA THR A 305 -16.23 -48.49 -24.38
C THR A 305 -14.96 -48.41 -25.23
N THR A 306 -14.23 -49.53 -25.36
CA THR A 306 -13.00 -49.58 -26.18
C THR A 306 -13.24 -49.29 -27.66
N ASP A 307 -14.46 -49.50 -28.13
CA ASP A 307 -14.81 -49.42 -29.55
C ASP A 307 -15.43 -48.06 -29.91
N THR A 308 -15.61 -47.20 -28.90
CA THR A 308 -16.14 -45.84 -29.10
C THR A 308 -15.13 -45.00 -29.86
N SER A 309 -15.56 -44.32 -30.93
CA SER A 309 -14.71 -43.42 -31.71
C SER A 309 -14.78 -41.99 -31.17
N TYR A 310 -13.73 -41.19 -31.40
CA TYR A 310 -13.72 -39.79 -30.99
C TYR A 310 -14.86 -38.98 -31.64
N ALA A 311 -15.21 -39.28 -32.91
CA ALA A 311 -16.27 -38.57 -33.61
C ALA A 311 -17.66 -38.83 -33.02
N SER A 312 -17.95 -40.08 -32.61
CA SER A 312 -19.25 -40.37 -31.96
C SER A 312 -19.33 -39.77 -30.57
N PHE A 313 -18.22 -39.79 -29.83
CA PHE A 313 -18.11 -39.11 -28.54
C PHE A 313 -18.31 -37.60 -28.68
N GLN A 314 -17.61 -36.95 -29.61
CA GLN A 314 -17.72 -35.52 -29.83
C GLN A 314 -19.15 -35.12 -30.22
N ALA A 315 -19.78 -35.84 -31.15
CA ALA A 315 -21.18 -35.55 -31.53
C ALA A 315 -22.15 -35.66 -30.34
N HIS A 316 -21.92 -36.60 -29.43
CA HIS A 316 -22.77 -36.83 -28.27
C HIS A 316 -22.52 -35.87 -27.11
N VAL A 317 -21.30 -35.36 -26.98
CA VAL A 317 -20.91 -34.45 -25.89
C VAL A 317 -21.18 -33.00 -26.31
N THR A 318 -20.95 -32.65 -27.59
CA THR A 318 -21.27 -31.31 -28.13
C THR A 318 -22.77 -31.02 -28.22
N SER A 319 -23.65 -32.01 -28.07
CA SER A 319 -25.10 -31.74 -27.97
C SER A 319 -25.50 -31.04 -26.67
N ASP A 320 -24.66 -31.06 -25.64
CA ASP A 320 -24.88 -30.38 -24.37
C ASP A 320 -24.20 -29.00 -24.37
N GLU A 321 -24.95 -27.95 -24.00
CA GLU A 321 -24.47 -26.56 -23.96
C GLU A 321 -23.29 -26.38 -23.00
N ARG A 322 -23.19 -27.19 -21.93
CA ARG A 322 -22.10 -27.12 -20.94
C ARG A 322 -20.73 -27.44 -21.55
N VAL A 323 -20.70 -28.17 -22.66
CA VAL A 323 -19.46 -28.60 -23.34
C VAL A 323 -18.90 -27.50 -24.23
N ALA A 324 -19.68 -26.49 -24.60
CA ALA A 324 -19.21 -25.36 -25.40
C ALA A 324 -18.06 -24.59 -24.74
N VAL A 325 -17.92 -24.67 -23.40
CA VAL A 325 -16.84 -24.03 -22.62
C VAL A 325 -15.54 -24.87 -22.63
N VAL A 326 -15.60 -26.13 -23.07
CA VAL A 326 -14.45 -27.04 -23.09
C VAL A 326 -13.63 -26.84 -24.36
N GLU A 327 -12.31 -26.65 -24.20
CA GLU A 327 -11.42 -26.51 -25.35
C GLU A 327 -11.33 -27.84 -26.13
N PRO A 328 -11.24 -27.81 -27.47
CA PRO A 328 -11.18 -29.03 -28.29
C PRO A 328 -10.01 -29.97 -27.94
N GLU A 329 -8.86 -29.40 -27.56
CA GLU A 329 -7.69 -30.18 -27.12
C GLU A 329 -7.96 -30.89 -25.79
N ASN A 330 -8.59 -30.20 -24.84
CA ASN A 330 -8.93 -30.76 -23.53
C ASN A 330 -10.05 -31.79 -23.63
N LEU A 331 -10.99 -31.63 -24.58
CA LEU A 331 -12.01 -32.63 -24.91
C LEU A 331 -11.36 -33.92 -25.43
N LYS A 332 -10.39 -33.79 -26.33
CA LYS A 332 -9.62 -34.94 -26.85
C LYS A 332 -8.82 -35.64 -25.77
N LEU A 333 -8.09 -34.89 -24.94
CA LEU A 333 -7.34 -35.43 -23.80
C LEU A 333 -8.26 -36.14 -22.78
N SER A 334 -9.47 -35.62 -22.58
CA SER A 334 -10.49 -36.24 -21.72
C SER A 334 -11.00 -37.55 -22.30
N PHE A 335 -11.23 -37.61 -23.62
CA PHE A 335 -11.60 -38.83 -24.33
C PHE A 335 -10.50 -39.90 -24.25
N ASP A 336 -9.24 -39.53 -24.53
CA ASP A 336 -8.10 -40.46 -24.45
C ASP A 336 -7.98 -41.06 -23.04
N TYR A 337 -8.20 -40.25 -22.00
CA TYR A 337 -8.23 -40.72 -20.61
C TYR A 337 -9.39 -41.71 -20.35
N LEU A 338 -10.59 -41.43 -20.87
CA LEU A 338 -11.75 -42.31 -20.76
C LEU A 338 -11.54 -43.63 -21.49
N GLN A 339 -10.95 -43.59 -22.69
CA GLN A 339 -10.65 -44.77 -23.50
C GLN A 339 -9.57 -45.63 -22.81
N ALA A 340 -8.52 -45.02 -22.27
CA ALA A 340 -7.51 -45.71 -21.47
C ALA A 340 -8.12 -46.36 -20.21
N LYS A 341 -9.05 -45.66 -19.55
CA LYS A 341 -9.78 -46.18 -18.38
C LYS A 341 -10.68 -47.37 -18.75
N ALA A 342 -11.38 -47.31 -19.89
CA ALA A 342 -12.20 -48.40 -20.40
C ALA A 342 -11.35 -49.63 -20.75
N ALA A 343 -10.23 -49.43 -21.43
CA ALA A 343 -9.28 -50.50 -21.77
C ALA A 343 -8.68 -51.16 -20.52
N HIS A 344 -8.31 -50.37 -19.50
CA HIS A 344 -7.83 -50.89 -18.22
C HIS A 344 -8.90 -51.70 -17.48
N LYS A 345 -10.15 -51.20 -17.42
CA LYS A 345 -11.30 -51.90 -16.82
C LYS A 345 -11.54 -53.26 -17.50
N LEU A 346 -11.50 -53.31 -18.83
CA LEU A 346 -11.65 -54.55 -19.60
C LEU A 346 -10.52 -55.54 -19.35
N LYS A 347 -9.26 -55.08 -19.34
CA LYS A 347 -8.09 -55.92 -19.05
C LYS A 347 -8.14 -56.52 -17.65
N GLU A 348 -8.50 -55.71 -16.65
CA GLU A 348 -8.66 -56.18 -15.27
C GLU A 348 -9.82 -57.16 -15.12
N GLU A 349 -10.95 -56.94 -15.79
CA GLU A 349 -12.07 -57.89 -15.77
C GLU A 349 -11.68 -59.22 -16.43
N ARG A 350 -10.97 -59.20 -17.56
CA ARG A 350 -10.42 -60.41 -18.19
C ARG A 350 -9.52 -61.18 -17.22
N ARG A 351 -8.62 -60.49 -16.52
CA ARG A 351 -7.73 -61.09 -15.52
C ARG A 351 -8.52 -61.68 -14.34
N ARG A 352 -9.60 -61.04 -13.90
CA ARG A 352 -10.49 -61.58 -12.85
C ARG A 352 -11.22 -62.83 -13.33
N GLN A 353 -11.74 -62.82 -14.55
CA GLN A 353 -12.41 -63.98 -15.16
C GLN A 353 -11.46 -65.16 -15.31
N GLU A 354 -10.23 -64.92 -15.78
CA GLU A 354 -9.19 -65.94 -15.89
C GLU A 354 -8.84 -66.54 -14.53
N LYS A 355 -8.65 -65.71 -13.49
CA LYS A 355 -8.44 -66.18 -12.11
C LYS A 355 -9.63 -66.98 -11.59
N ARG A 356 -10.87 -66.55 -11.87
CA ARG A 356 -12.09 -67.29 -11.49
C ARG A 356 -12.14 -68.65 -12.19
N LEU A 357 -11.83 -68.70 -13.49
CA LEU A 357 -11.80 -69.94 -14.25
C LEU A 357 -10.72 -70.88 -13.72
N ARG A 358 -9.51 -70.38 -13.46
CA ARG A 358 -8.41 -71.18 -12.90
C ARG A 358 -8.77 -71.76 -11.53
N ARG A 359 -9.37 -70.98 -10.63
CA ARG A 359 -9.86 -71.49 -9.33
C ARG A 359 -10.91 -72.58 -9.50
N LYS A 360 -11.86 -72.41 -10.43
CA LYS A 360 -12.86 -73.46 -10.75
C LYS A 360 -12.20 -74.71 -11.32
N MET A 361 -11.20 -74.57 -12.18
CA MET A 361 -10.42 -75.69 -12.73
C MET A 361 -9.62 -76.42 -11.63
N ASP A 362 -8.97 -75.69 -10.73
CA ASP A 362 -8.19 -76.29 -9.65
C ASP A 362 -9.09 -76.98 -8.62
N ALA A 363 -10.27 -76.41 -8.33
CA ALA A 363 -11.31 -77.06 -7.53
C ALA A 363 -11.86 -78.33 -8.21
N PHE A 364 -12.07 -78.30 -9.53
CA PHE A 364 -12.47 -79.48 -10.28
C PHE A 364 -11.38 -80.57 -10.28
N LYS A 365 -10.11 -80.18 -10.49
CA LYS A 365 -8.96 -81.09 -10.40
C LYS A 365 -8.82 -81.70 -9.01
N SER A 366 -9.05 -80.94 -7.95
CA SER A 366 -8.97 -81.47 -6.58
C SER A 366 -10.09 -82.47 -6.28
N VAL A 367 -11.30 -82.24 -6.82
CA VAL A 367 -12.41 -83.21 -6.76
C VAL A 367 -12.06 -84.48 -7.53
N LEU A 368 -11.56 -84.36 -8.77
CA LEU A 368 -11.16 -85.51 -9.60
C LEU A 368 -10.08 -86.38 -8.94
N LYS A 369 -9.16 -85.79 -8.18
CA LYS A 369 -8.14 -86.52 -7.42
C LYS A 369 -8.70 -87.37 -6.27
N ARG A 370 -9.93 -87.10 -5.81
CA ARG A 370 -10.58 -87.76 -4.66
C ARG A 370 -11.68 -88.73 -5.08
N VAL A 371 -11.83 -89.00 -6.38
CA VAL A 371 -12.85 -89.91 -6.90
C VAL A 371 -12.34 -91.35 -6.81
N GLU A 372 -13.19 -92.24 -6.29
CA GLU A 372 -12.97 -93.69 -6.27
C GLU A 372 -13.95 -94.38 -7.24
N PRO A 373 -13.49 -95.30 -8.12
CA PRO A 373 -12.12 -95.79 -8.31
C PRO A 373 -11.17 -94.73 -8.92
N ALA A 374 -9.88 -94.82 -8.60
CA ALA A 374 -8.89 -93.85 -9.07
C ALA A 374 -8.80 -93.83 -10.61
N ILE A 375 -8.78 -92.64 -11.19
CA ILE A 375 -8.65 -92.46 -12.65
C ILE A 375 -7.24 -92.88 -13.07
N VAL A 376 -7.14 -93.93 -13.88
CA VAL A 376 -5.88 -94.47 -14.42
C VAL A 376 -5.65 -93.88 -15.82
N LEU A 377 -4.40 -93.90 -16.31
CA LEU A 377 -4.02 -93.36 -17.63
C LEU A 377 -4.77 -94.02 -18.82
N GLU A 378 -5.30 -95.23 -18.63
CA GLU A 378 -6.03 -96.01 -19.63
C GLU A 378 -7.55 -95.73 -19.64
N SER A 379 -8.06 -94.95 -18.68
CA SER A 379 -9.48 -94.65 -18.57
C SER A 379 -9.94 -93.75 -19.73
N THR A 380 -11.03 -94.13 -20.39
CA THR A 380 -11.61 -93.33 -21.48
C THR A 380 -12.40 -92.15 -20.93
N TRP A 381 -12.49 -91.06 -21.71
CA TRP A 381 -13.24 -89.87 -21.31
C TRP A 381 -14.72 -90.18 -21.04
N GLU A 382 -15.30 -91.17 -21.71
CA GLU A 382 -16.69 -91.57 -21.54
C GLU A 382 -16.96 -92.20 -20.16
N GLU A 383 -16.02 -92.99 -19.63
CA GLU A 383 -16.09 -93.54 -18.27
C GLU A 383 -15.94 -92.42 -17.22
N VAL A 384 -14.91 -91.58 -17.35
CA VAL A 384 -14.66 -90.44 -16.46
C VAL A 384 -15.84 -89.45 -16.48
N ARG A 385 -16.46 -89.26 -17.65
CA ARG A 385 -17.65 -88.42 -17.82
C ARG A 385 -18.84 -88.94 -17.03
N GLN A 386 -19.06 -90.27 -16.96
CA GLN A 386 -20.15 -90.82 -16.14
C GLN A 386 -19.93 -90.58 -14.65
N TYR A 387 -18.69 -90.70 -14.15
CA TYR A 387 -18.35 -90.37 -12.75
C TYR A 387 -18.50 -88.87 -12.46
N VAL A 388 -18.07 -88.01 -13.38
CA VAL A 388 -18.25 -86.55 -13.28
C VAL A 388 -19.73 -86.18 -13.29
N LEU A 389 -20.56 -86.78 -14.15
CA LEU A 389 -22.01 -86.56 -14.16
C LEU A 389 -22.66 -87.02 -12.85
N ARG A 390 -22.20 -88.15 -12.28
CA ARG A 390 -22.67 -88.64 -10.98
C ARG A 390 -22.27 -87.70 -9.84
N LEU A 391 -21.06 -87.15 -9.85
CA LEU A 391 -20.62 -86.10 -8.92
C LEU A 391 -21.41 -84.81 -9.08
N ILE A 392 -21.74 -84.40 -10.31
CA ILE A 392 -22.58 -83.23 -10.59
C ILE A 392 -24.01 -83.45 -10.08
N LEU A 393 -24.56 -84.67 -10.17
CA LEU A 393 -25.89 -85.02 -9.65
C LEU A 393 -25.93 -85.14 -8.12
N ILE A 394 -24.88 -85.67 -7.48
CA ILE A 394 -24.77 -85.80 -6.02
C ILE A 394 -24.47 -84.44 -5.37
N TRP A 395 -23.65 -83.61 -6.01
CA TRP A 395 -23.32 -82.24 -5.60
C TRP A 395 -24.08 -81.20 -6.43
N GLY A 396 -25.40 -81.43 -6.58
CA GLY A 396 -26.36 -80.82 -7.51
C GLY A 396 -26.45 -79.30 -7.69
N TYR A 397 -25.50 -78.48 -7.21
CA TYR A 397 -25.60 -77.02 -7.33
C TYR A 397 -24.31 -76.26 -7.69
N PHE A 398 -23.14 -76.90 -7.86
CA PHE A 398 -21.87 -76.14 -8.05
C PHE A 398 -21.19 -76.20 -9.42
N VAL A 399 -21.64 -77.06 -10.36
CA VAL A 399 -20.87 -77.35 -11.60
C VAL A 399 -21.69 -77.25 -12.90
N ALA A 400 -22.98 -76.94 -12.83
CA ALA A 400 -23.90 -77.04 -13.97
C ALA A 400 -23.60 -76.19 -15.24
N PRO A 401 -22.90 -75.03 -15.25
CA PRO A 401 -22.86 -74.24 -16.48
C PRO A 401 -21.74 -74.63 -17.46
N PHE A 402 -20.93 -75.68 -17.21
CA PHE A 402 -19.77 -75.97 -18.08
C PHE A 402 -19.98 -77.06 -19.13
N VAL A 403 -20.99 -77.93 -19.00
CA VAL A 403 -21.13 -79.10 -19.90
C VAL A 403 -21.89 -78.77 -21.19
N LEU A 404 -22.59 -77.64 -21.28
CA LEU A 404 -23.44 -77.32 -22.44
C LEU A 404 -22.81 -76.38 -23.50
N LEU A 405 -21.61 -75.82 -23.28
CA LEU A 405 -21.06 -74.78 -24.19
C LEU A 405 -19.62 -74.96 -24.68
N CYS A 406 -18.92 -76.05 -24.34
CA CYS A 406 -17.59 -76.33 -24.88
C CYS A 406 -17.59 -77.63 -25.70
N PRO A 407 -17.36 -77.58 -27.04
CA PRO A 407 -17.02 -78.77 -27.79
C PRO A 407 -15.68 -79.31 -27.28
N LEU A 408 -15.74 -80.46 -26.61
CA LEU A 408 -14.64 -81.15 -25.92
C LEU A 408 -13.55 -81.69 -26.86
N SER A 409 -13.61 -81.41 -28.17
CA SER A 409 -12.58 -81.81 -29.14
C SER A 409 -11.27 -81.02 -29.02
N VAL A 410 -11.27 -79.84 -28.40
CA VAL A 410 -10.07 -78.97 -28.33
C VAL A 410 -9.09 -79.38 -27.22
N ILE A 411 -9.55 -80.12 -26.20
CA ILE A 411 -8.71 -80.41 -25.02
C ILE A 411 -7.84 -81.66 -25.21
N TRP A 412 -8.20 -82.56 -26.15
CA TRP A 412 -7.45 -83.83 -26.34
C TRP A 412 -6.33 -83.76 -27.40
N SER A 413 -6.19 -82.66 -28.14
CA SER A 413 -5.17 -82.52 -29.20
C SER A 413 -3.84 -81.90 -28.74
N ALA A 414 -3.66 -81.68 -27.43
CA ALA A 414 -2.39 -81.21 -26.87
C ALA A 414 -1.86 -82.21 -25.84
N ARG A 415 -1.39 -83.35 -26.34
CA ARG A 415 -0.48 -84.24 -25.61
C ARG A 415 0.65 -84.67 -26.53
#